data_AF-K9HF92-F1
#
_entry.id   AF-K9HF92-F1
#
_cell.length_a   1.000
_cell.length_b   1.000
_cell.length_c   1.000
_cell.angle_alpha   90.00
_cell.angle_beta   90.00
_cell.angle_gamma   90.00
#
_symmetry.space_group_name_H-M   'P 1'
#
loop_
_entity.id
_entity.type
_entity.pdbx_description
1 polymer ?
#
loop_
_entity_poly.entity_id
_entity_poly.type
_entity_poly.pdbx_seq_one_letter_code
_entity_poly.pdbx_strand_id
1 'polypeptide(L)'
;MAISKLIHDTYCALESALDRLIHEIDESRPTGRDYHAELIRRAATAVDGSRPAIITRETARDLQDLRAFRHVVRHVYDDFDYSRAEPNVAVAERCTAAVAREVEAFCEAVGIKG
;
A
#
# COMPACT_ATOMS: atom_id res chain seq x y z
N MET A 1 5.75 17.23 -12.58
CA MET A 1 4.28 16.99 -12.53
C MET A 1 3.86 15.55 -12.86
N ALA A 2 4.37 14.89 -13.90
CA ALA A 2 3.92 13.52 -14.25
C ALA A 2 4.33 12.43 -13.24
N ILE A 3 5.59 12.43 -12.77
CA ILE A 3 6.13 11.39 -11.87
C ILE A 3 5.43 11.38 -10.50
N SER A 4 5.23 12.55 -9.91
CA SER A 4 4.56 12.66 -8.60
C SER A 4 3.11 12.18 -8.66
N LYS A 5 2.42 12.45 -9.79
CA LYS A 5 1.08 11.91 -10.04
C LYS A 5 1.09 10.40 -10.21
N LEU A 6 2.07 9.85 -10.94
CA LEU A 6 2.21 8.40 -11.10
C LEU A 6 2.37 7.71 -9.74
N ILE A 7 3.30 8.18 -8.90
CA ILE A 7 3.51 7.61 -7.56
C ILE A 7 2.23 7.71 -6.71
N HIS A 8 1.54 8.84 -6.80
CA HIS A 8 0.26 9.05 -6.12
C HIS A 8 -0.80 8.03 -6.54
N ASP A 9 -0.99 7.86 -7.84
CA ASP A 9 -2.00 6.96 -8.41
C ASP A 9 -1.64 5.51 -8.08
N THR A 10 -0.37 5.13 -8.19
CA THR A 10 0.13 3.81 -7.80
C THR A 10 -0.18 3.53 -6.33
N TYR A 11 0.16 4.44 -5.41
CA TYR A 11 -0.15 4.26 -4.00
C TYR A 11 -1.67 4.07 -3.77
N CYS A 12 -2.50 4.93 -4.38
CA CYS A 12 -3.94 4.84 -4.24
C CYS A 12 -4.52 3.53 -4.77
N ALA A 13 -3.96 3.00 -5.88
CA ALA A 13 -4.37 1.71 -6.44
C ALA A 13 -4.02 0.54 -5.51
N LEU A 14 -2.78 0.51 -5.00
CA LEU A 14 -2.32 -0.53 -4.06
C LEU A 14 -3.16 -0.51 -2.78
N GLU A 15 -3.41 0.69 -2.24
CA GLU A 15 -4.24 0.89 -1.05
C GLU A 15 -5.67 0.39 -1.25
N SER A 16 -6.28 0.72 -2.40
CA SER A 16 -7.64 0.27 -2.73
C SER A 16 -7.76 -1.24 -2.86
N ALA A 17 -6.72 -1.90 -3.40
CA ALA A 17 -6.68 -3.36 -3.48
C ALA A 17 -6.62 -4.00 -2.09
N LEU A 18 -5.77 -3.48 -1.20
CA LEU A 18 -5.66 -3.97 0.17
C LEU A 18 -6.94 -3.74 0.99
N ASP A 19 -7.58 -2.56 0.85
CA ASP A 19 -8.87 -2.28 1.51
C ASP A 19 -9.94 -3.27 1.10
N ARG A 20 -10.01 -3.60 -0.21
CA ARG A 20 -11.00 -4.56 -0.71
C ARG A 20 -10.77 -5.96 -0.14
N LEU A 21 -9.53 -6.44 -0.09
CA LEU A 21 -9.20 -7.75 0.48
C LEU A 21 -9.50 -7.82 1.97
N ILE A 22 -9.10 -6.79 2.73
CA ILE A 22 -9.38 -6.70 4.17
C ILE A 22 -10.88 -6.65 4.43
N HIS A 23 -11.61 -5.87 3.64
CA HIS A 23 -13.06 -5.77 3.80
C HIS A 23 -13.78 -7.09 3.54
N GLU A 24 -13.35 -7.84 2.51
CA GLU A 24 -13.95 -9.12 2.15
C GLU A 24 -13.68 -10.21 3.20
N ILE A 25 -12.51 -10.17 3.86
CA ILE A 25 -12.05 -11.27 4.73
C ILE A 25 -12.21 -10.96 6.22
N ASP A 26 -11.89 -9.73 6.63
CA ASP A 26 -11.94 -9.31 8.04
C ASP A 26 -13.33 -8.72 8.40
N GLU A 27 -14.25 -8.64 7.42
CA GLU A 27 -15.60 -8.03 7.50
C GLU A 27 -15.60 -6.62 8.11
N SER A 28 -14.44 -5.97 8.17
CA SER A 28 -14.22 -4.73 8.90
C SER A 28 -13.16 -3.89 8.19
N ARG A 29 -13.36 -2.57 8.22
CA ARG A 29 -12.39 -1.61 7.70
C ARG A 29 -11.75 -0.83 8.85
N PRO A 30 -10.51 -0.35 8.68
CA PRO A 30 -9.99 0.72 9.51
C PRO A 30 -10.96 1.90 9.58
N THR A 31 -10.93 2.65 10.68
CA THR A 31 -11.73 3.87 10.83
C THR A 31 -10.89 4.99 11.42
N GLY A 32 -11.30 6.24 11.20
CA GLY A 32 -10.65 7.42 11.77
C GLY A 32 -9.51 8.01 10.93
N ARG A 33 -8.75 8.94 11.52
CA ARG A 33 -7.74 9.75 10.81
C ARG A 33 -6.49 8.97 10.37
N ASP A 34 -6.21 7.84 11.02
CA ASP A 34 -5.08 6.98 10.72
C ASP A 34 -5.43 5.80 9.80
N TYR A 35 -6.59 5.88 9.14
CA TYR A 35 -7.13 4.86 8.23
C TYR A 35 -6.06 4.23 7.33
N HIS A 36 -5.30 5.05 6.61
CA HIS A 36 -4.28 4.60 5.65
C HIS A 36 -3.15 3.81 6.32
N ALA A 37 -2.66 4.29 7.46
CA ALA A 37 -1.57 3.63 8.18
C ALA A 37 -2.05 2.33 8.86
N GLU A 38 -3.27 2.34 9.37
CA GLU A 38 -3.94 1.17 9.94
C GLU A 38 -4.16 0.09 8.89
N LEU A 39 -4.63 0.47 7.70
CA LEU A 39 -4.87 -0.46 6.60
C LEU A 39 -3.60 -1.24 6.23
N ILE A 40 -2.49 -0.54 6.03
CA ILE A 40 -1.18 -1.15 5.73
C ILE A 40 -0.75 -2.09 6.86
N ARG A 41 -0.94 -1.68 8.12
CA ARG A 41 -0.57 -2.49 9.29
C ARG A 41 -1.39 -3.78 9.37
N ARG A 42 -2.70 -3.70 9.13
CA ARG A 42 -3.60 -4.86 9.10
C ARG A 42 -3.26 -5.81 7.97
N ALA A 43 -2.92 -5.29 6.79
CA ALA A 43 -2.50 -6.09 5.65
C ALA A 43 -1.21 -6.87 5.97
N ALA A 44 -0.30 -6.28 6.75
CA ALA A 44 0.97 -6.89 7.16
C ALA A 44 0.87 -7.82 8.38
N THR A 45 -0.33 -7.98 8.95
CA THR A 45 -0.57 -8.75 10.18
C THR A 45 -1.43 -9.95 9.86
N ALA A 46 -0.97 -11.14 10.24
CA ALA A 46 -1.78 -12.34 10.21
C ALA A 46 -2.86 -12.27 11.30
N VAL A 47 -4.02 -12.83 11.02
CA VAL A 47 -5.13 -12.93 11.96
C VAL A 47 -5.34 -14.40 12.27
N ASP A 48 -4.99 -14.80 13.50
CA ASP A 48 -5.05 -16.20 13.93
C ASP A 48 -6.44 -16.80 13.70
N GLY A 49 -6.47 -17.92 13.00
CA GLY A 49 -7.71 -18.63 12.67
C GLY A 49 -8.56 -18.00 11.55
N SER A 50 -8.14 -16.89 10.95
CA SER A 50 -8.86 -16.22 9.85
C SER A 50 -8.03 -16.15 8.58
N ARG A 51 -6.87 -15.49 8.59
CA ARG A 51 -6.03 -15.33 7.39
C ARG A 51 -4.55 -15.12 7.71
N PRO A 52 -3.63 -15.51 6.81
CA PRO A 52 -2.25 -15.05 6.87
C PRO A 52 -2.14 -13.54 6.63
N ALA A 53 -0.93 -12.99 6.76
CA ALA A 53 -0.66 -11.63 6.30
C ALA A 53 -0.79 -11.56 4.77
N ILE A 54 -1.41 -10.49 4.27
CA ILE A 54 -1.58 -10.24 2.83
C ILE A 54 -0.26 -9.79 2.23
N ILE A 55 0.50 -8.97 2.97
CA ILE A 55 1.80 -8.44 2.56
C ILE A 55 2.85 -8.70 3.61
N THR A 56 4.11 -8.69 3.22
CA THR A 56 5.23 -8.80 4.16
C THR A 56 5.45 -7.49 4.92
N ARG A 57 6.17 -7.57 6.05
CA ARG A 57 6.60 -6.37 6.81
C ARG A 57 7.51 -5.45 6.01
N GLU A 58 8.22 -5.98 5.02
CA GLU A 58 9.08 -5.19 4.13
C GLU A 58 8.23 -4.37 3.15
N THR A 59 7.30 -5.02 2.45
CA THR A 59 6.33 -4.35 1.57
C THR A 59 5.51 -3.30 2.32
N ALA A 60 5.14 -3.57 3.57
CA ALA A 60 4.44 -2.61 4.42
C ALA A 60 5.28 -1.35 4.72
N ARG A 61 6.61 -1.46 4.87
CA ARG A 61 7.50 -0.31 5.05
C ARG A 61 7.55 0.53 3.77
N ASP A 62 7.70 -0.12 2.61
CA ASP A 62 7.70 0.57 1.32
C ASP A 62 6.38 1.34 1.08
N LEU A 63 5.24 0.75 1.41
CA LEU A 63 3.94 1.44 1.33
C LEU A 63 3.87 2.66 2.27
N GLN A 64 4.45 2.60 3.46
CA GLN A 64 4.50 3.74 4.37
C GLN A 64 5.40 4.86 3.83
N ASP A 65 6.52 4.52 3.19
CA ASP A 65 7.40 5.50 2.55
C ASP A 65 6.68 6.21 1.39
N LEU A 66 5.97 5.45 0.54
CA LEU A 66 5.13 6.01 -0.53
C LEU A 66 3.98 6.88 0.02
N ARG A 67 3.36 6.47 1.14
CA ARG A 67 2.33 7.25 1.84
C ARG A 67 2.89 8.59 2.34
N ALA A 68 4.06 8.56 2.97
CA ALA A 68 4.73 9.76 3.47
C ALA A 68 5.09 10.70 2.31
N PHE A 69 5.62 10.16 1.22
CA PHE A 69 5.91 10.92 0.01
C PHE A 69 4.65 11.58 -0.58
N ARG A 70 3.54 10.83 -0.69
CA ARG A 70 2.24 11.36 -1.13
C ARG A 70 1.79 12.55 -0.28
N HIS A 71 2.02 12.50 1.03
CA HIS A 71 1.67 13.60 1.94
C HIS A 71 2.53 14.85 1.68
N VAL A 72 3.84 14.66 1.48
CA VAL A 72 4.77 15.76 1.17
C VAL A 72 4.42 16.41 -0.17
N VAL A 73 4.23 15.62 -1.23
CA VAL A 73 3.89 16.14 -2.56
C VAL A 73 2.58 16.93 -2.53
N ARG A 74 1.58 16.50 -1.75
CA ARG A 74 0.30 17.22 -1.63
C ARG A 74 0.41 18.59 -0.95
N HIS A 75 1.44 18.82 -0.13
CA HIS A 75 1.60 20.08 0.61
C HIS A 75 2.59 21.06 0.00
N VAL A 76 3.52 20.60 -0.82
CA VAL A 76 4.66 21.42 -1.27
C VAL A 76 4.56 21.73 -2.78
N TYR A 77 3.35 21.78 -3.35
CA TYR A 77 3.13 22.00 -4.79
C TYR A 77 3.89 23.22 -5.36
N ASP A 78 4.25 24.20 -4.53
CA ASP A 78 4.93 25.43 -4.96
C ASP A 78 6.48 25.39 -4.88
N ASP A 79 7.10 24.42 -4.20
CA ASP A 79 8.58 24.44 -3.95
C ASP A 79 9.23 23.04 -3.85
N PHE A 80 8.61 22.03 -4.48
CA PHE A 80 9.05 20.64 -4.34
C PHE A 80 10.34 20.34 -5.12
N ASP A 81 11.41 19.97 -4.42
CA ASP A 81 12.67 19.49 -5.00
C ASP A 81 12.50 18.08 -5.60
N TYR A 82 12.47 18.04 -6.94
CA TYR A 82 12.30 16.82 -7.71
C TYR A 82 13.44 15.80 -7.57
N SER A 83 14.65 16.21 -7.15
CA SER A 83 15.75 15.26 -6.86
C SER A 83 15.39 14.29 -5.71
N ARG A 84 14.48 14.71 -4.83
CA ARG A 84 13.96 13.88 -3.73
C ARG A 84 12.89 12.87 -4.16
N ALA A 85 12.36 12.98 -5.39
CA ALA A 85 11.37 12.04 -5.92
C ALA A 85 12.00 10.79 -6.55
N GLU A 86 13.23 10.88 -7.05
CA GLU A 86 13.89 9.80 -7.79
C GLU A 86 14.00 8.49 -6.98
N PRO A 87 14.40 8.50 -5.70
CA PRO A 87 14.39 7.28 -4.89
C PRO A 87 13.00 6.67 -4.72
N ASN A 88 11.95 7.50 -4.73
CA ASN A 88 10.56 7.07 -4.56
C ASN A 88 9.98 6.39 -5.81
N VAL A 89 10.56 6.63 -7.00
CA VAL A 89 10.20 5.89 -8.22
C VAL A 89 10.61 4.42 -8.08
N ALA A 90 11.86 4.18 -7.68
CA ALA A 90 12.35 2.83 -7.43
C ALA A 90 11.58 2.14 -6.28
N VAL A 91 11.13 2.90 -5.28
CA VAL A 91 10.21 2.40 -4.23
C VAL A 91 8.87 1.99 -4.84
N ALA A 92 8.26 2.85 -5.66
CA ALA A 92 6.95 2.57 -6.26
C ALA A 92 6.99 1.33 -7.16
N GLU A 93 8.04 1.18 -7.97
CA GLU A 93 8.22 0.02 -8.86
C GLU A 93 8.37 -1.29 -8.06
N ARG A 94 9.33 -1.34 -7.12
CA ARG A 94 9.55 -2.55 -6.33
C ARG A 94 8.33 -2.90 -5.47
N CYS A 95 7.67 -1.90 -4.89
CA CYS A 95 6.51 -2.09 -4.02
C CYS A 95 5.33 -2.62 -4.82
N THR A 96 5.10 -2.11 -6.03
CA THR A 96 4.03 -2.61 -6.91
C THR A 96 4.25 -4.08 -7.26
N ALA A 97 5.46 -4.45 -7.65
CA ALA A 97 5.79 -5.83 -7.96
C ALA A 97 5.64 -6.75 -6.73
N ALA A 98 6.08 -6.29 -5.56
CA ALA A 98 5.97 -7.04 -4.31
C ALA A 98 4.50 -7.25 -3.91
N VAL A 99 3.68 -6.20 -3.91
CA VAL A 99 2.24 -6.29 -3.57
C VAL A 99 1.52 -7.22 -4.54
N ALA A 100 1.76 -7.13 -5.84
CA ALA A 100 1.10 -8.00 -6.82
C ALA A 100 1.37 -9.49 -6.53
N ARG A 101 2.64 -9.84 -6.34
CA ARG A 101 3.06 -11.21 -6.00
C ARG A 101 2.49 -11.69 -4.66
N GLU A 102 2.53 -10.83 -3.64
CA GLU A 102 2.08 -11.18 -2.29
C GLU A 102 0.56 -11.33 -2.21
N VAL A 103 -0.20 -10.47 -2.91
CA VAL A 103 -1.65 -10.61 -3.05
C VAL A 103 -2.03 -11.89 -3.79
N GLU A 104 -1.32 -12.23 -4.88
CA GLU A 104 -1.55 -13.48 -5.60
C GLU A 104 -1.33 -14.70 -4.70
N ALA A 105 -0.19 -14.75 -4.00
CA ALA A 105 0.12 -15.81 -3.04
C ALA A 105 -0.90 -15.86 -1.89
N PHE A 106 -1.37 -14.70 -1.42
CA PHE A 106 -2.39 -14.61 -0.40
C PHE A 106 -3.72 -15.19 -0.88
N CYS A 107 -4.20 -14.77 -2.07
CA CYS A 107 -5.44 -15.27 -2.66
C CYS A 107 -5.41 -16.80 -2.85
N GLU A 108 -4.28 -17.36 -3.31
CA GLU A 108 -4.08 -18.80 -3.39
C GLU A 108 -4.19 -19.47 -2.01
N ALA A 109 -3.55 -18.90 -0.99
CA ALA A 109 -3.55 -19.45 0.38
C ALA A 109 -4.94 -19.47 1.03
N VAL A 110 -5.80 -18.49 0.73
CA VAL A 110 -7.16 -18.40 1.28
C VAL A 110 -8.25 -18.96 0.34
N GLY A 111 -7.87 -19.49 -0.82
CA GLY A 111 -8.80 -20.09 -1.78
C GLY A 111 -9.68 -19.10 -2.56
N ILE A 112 -9.31 -17.82 -2.59
CA ILE A 112 -9.97 -16.80 -3.41
C ILE A 112 -9.45 -16.95 -4.84
N LYS A 113 -10.29 -17.42 -5.76
CA LYS A 113 -10.01 -17.39 -7.21
C LYS A 113 -10.59 -16.10 -7.79
N GLY A 114 -9.71 -15.29 -8.41
CA GLY A 114 -10.07 -14.06 -9.11
C GLY A 114 -10.97 -14.27 -10.32
#